data_AF-A0A2D9C6T1-F1
#
_entry.id   AF-A0A2D9C6T1-F1
#
_cell.length_a   1.000
_cell.length_b   1.000
_cell.length_c   1.000
_cell.angle_alpha   90.00
_cell.angle_beta   90.00
_cell.angle_gamma   90.00
#
_symmetry.space_group_name_H-M   'P 1'
#
loop_
_entity.id
_entity.type
_entity.pdbx_description
1 polymer ?
#
loop_
_entity_poly.entity_id
_entity_poly.type
_entity_poly.pdbx_seq_one_letter_code
_entity_poly.pdbx_strand_id
1 'polypeptide(L)'
;MERFFTNHYNEIVKMTEKITQHRNYEEIAHYVMEQFMIHPRRDELIEKGEAMKFMSGMIYRNFHSSTSPYHKLYRQNSKIFPYDPSLFNDSNLSKDDIEGGYDESKWQNYSDKKGLKTRLQDDVFNEEDYDYEKDLKIEAINGILEDMEGEGLHLWYISTLFKMWVKQPNYSELSRQTKIPRTSISDAIDEARQHIIQKLKDNGIID
;
A
#
# COMPACT_ATOMS: atom_id res chain seq x y z
N MET A 1 -25.89 14.18 15.03
CA MET A 1 -24.76 13.60 14.30
C MET A 1 -24.68 14.14 12.87
N GLU A 2 -25.57 13.77 11.94
CA GLU A 2 -25.56 14.34 10.57
C GLU A 2 -25.69 15.86 10.56
N ARG A 3 -26.56 16.41 11.43
CA ARG A 3 -26.73 17.86 11.60
C ARG A 3 -25.44 18.60 11.99
N PHE A 4 -24.48 17.93 12.66
CA PHE A 4 -23.21 18.56 13.04
C PHE A 4 -22.37 18.84 11.80
N PHE A 5 -22.22 17.85 10.93
CA PHE A 5 -21.44 18.02 9.70
C PHE A 5 -22.11 18.96 8.71
N THR A 6 -23.44 18.92 8.57
CA THR A 6 -24.15 19.88 7.70
C THR A 6 -23.88 21.33 8.13
N ASN A 7 -23.87 21.60 9.43
CA ASN A 7 -23.67 22.95 9.97
C ASN A 7 -22.19 23.38 9.92
N HIS A 8 -21.26 22.47 10.17
CA HIS A 8 -19.82 22.78 10.26
C HIS A 8 -19.02 22.42 8.99
N TYR A 9 -19.65 21.93 7.93
CA TYR A 9 -18.97 21.49 6.70
C TYR A 9 -18.05 22.58 6.13
N ASN A 10 -18.60 23.78 5.92
CA ASN A 10 -17.85 24.91 5.39
C ASN A 10 -16.67 25.32 6.30
N GLU A 11 -16.82 25.18 7.61
CA GLU A 11 -15.76 25.49 8.58
C GLU A 11 -14.65 24.45 8.54
N ILE A 12 -15.01 23.16 8.43
CA ILE A 12 -14.05 22.05 8.31
C ILE A 12 -13.24 22.21 7.03
N VAL A 13 -13.90 22.51 5.89
CA VAL A 13 -13.23 22.72 4.60
C VAL A 13 -12.27 23.91 4.69
N LYS A 14 -12.71 25.07 5.20
CA LYS A 14 -11.85 26.25 5.39
C LYS A 14 -10.68 25.99 6.34
N MET A 15 -10.90 25.23 7.41
CA MET A 15 -9.84 24.81 8.33
C MET A 15 -8.81 23.92 7.61
N THR A 16 -9.29 23.01 6.76
CA THR A 16 -8.46 22.09 5.99
C THR A 16 -7.63 22.83 4.94
N GLU A 17 -8.22 23.77 4.23
CA GLU A 17 -7.53 24.69 3.33
C GLU A 17 -6.39 25.42 4.04
N LYS A 18 -6.65 25.97 5.24
CA LYS A 18 -5.62 26.67 6.03
C LYS A 18 -4.46 25.77 6.47
N ILE A 19 -4.75 24.53 6.87
CA ILE A 19 -3.75 23.58 7.37
C ILE A 19 -2.89 23.02 6.23
N THR A 20 -3.52 22.69 5.09
CA THR A 20 -2.86 21.96 4.00
C THR A 20 -2.26 22.87 2.95
N GLN A 21 -2.83 24.07 2.74
CA GLN A 21 -2.43 25.03 1.71
C GLN A 21 -2.28 24.37 0.32
N HIS A 22 -3.11 23.36 0.05
CA HIS A 22 -3.00 22.48 -1.12
C HIS A 22 -4.23 22.63 -2.01
N ARG A 23 -4.07 22.51 -3.34
CA ARG A 23 -5.17 22.67 -4.30
C ARG A 23 -6.37 21.76 -4.03
N ASN A 24 -6.11 20.52 -3.62
CA ASN A 24 -7.12 19.49 -3.35
C ASN A 24 -7.37 19.34 -1.84
N TYR A 25 -7.64 20.43 -1.12
CA TYR A 25 -7.93 20.38 0.31
C TYR A 25 -9.31 19.75 0.63
N GLU A 26 -10.22 19.70 -0.34
CA GLU A 26 -11.56 19.16 -0.14
C GLU A 26 -11.56 17.64 0.06
N GLU A 27 -10.74 16.91 -0.71
CA GLU A 27 -10.62 15.45 -0.63
C GLU A 27 -10.20 14.99 0.77
N ILE A 28 -9.21 15.68 1.35
CA ILE A 28 -8.75 15.37 2.70
C ILE A 28 -9.76 15.80 3.77
N ALA A 29 -10.53 16.87 3.56
CA ALA A 29 -11.61 17.24 4.47
C ALA A 29 -12.66 16.12 4.53
N HIS A 30 -13.10 15.61 3.37
CA HIS A 30 -14.07 14.51 3.29
C HIS A 30 -13.56 13.23 3.92
N TYR A 31 -12.31 12.86 3.61
CA TYR A 31 -11.67 11.69 4.23
C TYR A 31 -11.65 11.80 5.76
N VAL A 32 -11.26 12.96 6.31
CA VAL A 32 -11.23 13.14 7.77
C VAL A 32 -12.63 13.10 8.37
N MET A 33 -13.63 13.65 7.70
CA MET A 33 -15.03 13.56 8.15
C MET A 33 -15.51 12.12 8.23
N GLU A 34 -15.25 11.31 7.20
CA GLU A 34 -15.57 9.88 7.18
C GLU A 34 -14.90 9.14 8.34
N GLN A 35 -13.60 9.36 8.55
CA GLN A 35 -12.87 8.75 9.65
C GLN A 35 -13.39 9.20 11.02
N PHE A 36 -13.80 10.47 11.15
CA PHE A 36 -14.41 10.97 12.38
C PHE A 36 -15.81 10.37 12.60
N MET A 37 -16.55 10.08 11.54
CA MET A 37 -17.84 9.37 11.62
C MET A 37 -17.69 7.94 12.15
N ILE A 38 -16.60 7.24 11.85
CA ILE A 38 -16.39 5.87 12.34
C ILE A 38 -15.81 5.87 13.77
N HIS A 39 -15.28 7.00 14.24
CA HIS A 39 -14.53 7.05 15.49
C HIS A 39 -15.40 6.77 16.75
N PRO A 40 -15.01 5.84 17.64
CA PRO A 40 -15.82 5.45 18.80
C PRO A 40 -16.14 6.59 19.78
N ARG A 41 -15.23 7.57 19.90
CA ARG A 41 -15.38 8.72 20.81
C ARG A 41 -16.00 9.95 20.15
N ARG A 42 -16.55 9.83 18.95
CA ARG A 42 -17.11 10.95 18.18
C ARG A 42 -18.19 11.70 18.97
N ASP A 43 -19.16 10.98 19.52
CA ASP A 43 -20.32 11.61 20.16
C ASP A 43 -19.93 12.38 21.43
N GLU A 44 -19.02 11.81 22.22
CA GLU A 44 -18.40 12.46 23.38
C GLU A 44 -17.71 13.78 22.98
N LEU A 45 -16.98 13.79 21.85
CA LEU A 45 -16.26 14.97 21.37
C LEU A 45 -17.18 16.05 20.81
N ILE A 46 -18.33 15.66 20.23
CA ILE A 46 -19.35 16.61 19.74
C ILE A 46 -20.03 17.28 20.94
N GLU A 47 -20.43 16.50 21.94
CA GLU A 47 -21.09 17.02 23.14
C GLU A 47 -20.20 17.99 23.92
N LYS A 48 -18.89 17.70 23.98
CA LYS A 48 -17.89 18.58 24.60
C LYS A 48 -17.48 19.79 23.75
N GLY A 49 -17.90 19.85 22.48
CA GLY A 49 -17.48 20.90 21.55
C GLY A 49 -16.01 20.82 21.12
N GLU A 50 -15.33 19.70 21.34
CA GLU A 50 -13.91 19.51 21.01
C GLU A 50 -13.70 18.84 19.63
N ALA A 51 -14.78 18.46 18.95
CA ALA A 51 -14.75 17.78 17.66
C ALA A 51 -13.89 18.51 16.61
N MET A 52 -14.01 19.83 16.49
CA MET A 52 -13.24 20.62 15.52
C MET A 52 -11.74 20.59 15.81
N LYS A 53 -11.36 20.71 17.08
CA LYS A 53 -9.95 20.61 17.53
C LYS A 53 -9.40 19.20 17.31
N PHE A 54 -10.22 18.18 17.47
CA PHE A 54 -9.81 16.80 17.20
C PHE A 54 -9.58 16.57 15.71
N MET A 55 -10.52 17.01 14.86
CA MET A 55 -10.41 16.90 13.40
C MET A 55 -9.23 17.69 12.84
N SER A 56 -8.90 18.87 13.38
CA SER A 56 -7.70 19.61 12.95
C SER A 56 -6.41 18.79 13.13
N GLY A 57 -6.29 18.07 14.25
CA GLY A 57 -5.21 17.12 14.48
C GLY A 57 -5.23 15.93 13.51
N MET A 58 -6.41 15.41 13.18
CA MET A 58 -6.56 14.34 12.18
C MET A 58 -6.09 14.79 10.80
N ILE A 59 -6.48 15.98 10.35
CA ILE A 59 -6.04 16.56 9.08
C ILE A 59 -4.52 16.66 9.04
N TYR A 60 -3.91 17.26 10.07
CA TYR A 60 -2.47 17.47 10.11
C TYR A 60 -1.69 16.16 9.98
N ARG A 61 -2.07 15.14 10.77
CA ARG A 61 -1.43 13.82 10.77
C ARG A 61 -1.60 13.08 9.44
N ASN A 62 -2.78 13.18 8.83
CA ASN A 62 -3.05 12.50 7.56
C ASN A 62 -2.37 13.19 6.37
N PHE A 63 -2.30 14.52 6.35
CA PHE A 63 -1.72 15.26 5.23
C PHE A 63 -0.19 15.17 5.19
N HIS A 64 0.47 15.42 6.31
CA HIS A 64 1.93 15.59 6.36
C HIS A 64 2.69 14.27 6.44
N SER A 65 2.03 13.18 6.85
CA SER A 65 2.68 11.88 6.93
C SER A 65 2.66 11.17 5.58
N SER A 66 3.84 10.73 5.11
CA SER A 66 3.99 9.88 3.93
C SER A 66 3.49 8.44 4.14
N THR A 67 3.27 8.04 5.39
CA THR A 67 2.79 6.70 5.76
C THR A 67 1.30 6.67 6.10
N SER A 68 0.62 7.82 6.08
CA SER A 68 -0.82 7.87 6.38
C SER A 68 -1.63 7.11 5.32
N PRO A 69 -2.80 6.55 5.69
CA PRO A 69 -3.68 5.92 4.71
C PRO A 69 -4.12 6.91 3.62
N TYR A 70 -4.37 8.17 3.98
CA TYR A 70 -4.66 9.24 3.02
C TYR A 70 -3.56 9.41 1.96
N HIS A 71 -2.29 9.43 2.39
CA HIS A 71 -1.16 9.60 1.47
C HIS A 71 -1.09 8.48 0.43
N LYS A 72 -1.32 7.23 0.86
CA LYS A 72 -1.30 6.06 -0.01
C LYS A 72 -2.47 6.04 -0.99
N LEU A 73 -3.68 6.37 -0.53
CA LEU A 73 -4.90 6.28 -1.33
C LEU A 73 -5.05 7.45 -2.32
N TYR A 74 -4.71 8.67 -1.92
CA TYR A 74 -5.06 9.87 -2.69
C TYR A 74 -3.83 10.63 -3.23
N ARG A 75 -2.67 10.57 -2.54
CA ARG A 75 -1.47 11.34 -2.93
C ARG A 75 -0.43 10.56 -3.72
N GLN A 76 -0.35 9.24 -3.58
CA GLN A 76 0.54 8.39 -4.40
C GLN A 76 -0.11 7.99 -5.73
N ASN A 77 -1.42 7.80 -5.75
CA ASN A 77 -2.16 7.41 -6.96
C ASN A 77 -2.21 8.48 -8.05
N SER A 78 -1.78 9.72 -7.78
CA SER A 78 -1.55 10.75 -8.80
C SER A 78 -0.18 10.66 -9.48
N LYS A 79 0.68 9.71 -9.08
CA LYS A 79 1.84 9.26 -9.88
C LYS A 79 1.44 8.18 -10.89
N ILE A 80 0.31 8.37 -11.56
CA ILE A 80 0.08 7.70 -12.85
C ILE A 80 1.20 8.21 -13.76
N PHE A 81 1.88 7.30 -14.45
CA PHE A 81 2.93 7.61 -15.42
C PHE A 81 2.56 8.87 -16.21
N PRO A 82 3.47 9.85 -16.43
CA PRO A 82 3.15 10.98 -17.27
C PRO A 82 2.63 10.41 -18.59
N TYR A 83 1.42 10.81 -18.96
CA TYR A 83 0.90 10.56 -20.28
C TYR A 83 1.91 11.18 -21.25
N ASP A 84 2.73 10.35 -21.88
CA ASP A 84 3.63 10.78 -22.93
C ASP A 84 2.77 10.95 -24.19
N PRO A 85 2.52 12.20 -24.63
CA PRO A 85 1.68 12.44 -25.80
C PRO A 85 2.26 11.82 -27.07
N SER A 86 3.56 11.51 -27.10
CA SER A 86 4.20 10.85 -28.26
C SER A 86 3.79 9.39 -28.42
N LEU A 87 3.27 8.74 -27.37
CA LEU A 87 2.75 7.36 -27.41
C LEU A 87 1.34 7.26 -28.02
N PHE A 88 0.67 8.40 -28.23
CA PHE A 88 -0.67 8.49 -28.82
C PHE A 88 -0.72 9.55 -29.94
N ASN A 89 0.37 9.71 -30.68
CA ASN A 89 0.34 10.53 -31.89
C ASN A 89 -0.33 9.75 -33.02
N ASP A 90 -1.63 9.47 -32.85
CA ASP A 90 -2.49 9.02 -33.94
C ASP A 90 -3.11 10.27 -34.54
N SER A 91 -2.74 10.58 -35.78
CA SER A 91 -2.91 11.88 -36.42
C SER A 91 -4.36 12.22 -36.83
N ASN A 92 -5.37 11.81 -36.06
CA ASN A 92 -6.79 11.88 -36.45
C ASN A 92 -7.75 12.42 -35.38
N LEU A 93 -7.30 13.11 -34.33
CA LEU A 93 -8.21 13.80 -33.42
C LEU A 93 -8.43 15.25 -33.89
N SER A 94 -9.57 15.51 -34.54
CA SER A 94 -9.97 16.85 -34.99
C SER A 94 -10.28 17.75 -33.80
N LYS A 95 -10.03 19.06 -33.96
CA LYS A 95 -10.27 20.12 -32.97
C LYS A 95 -11.73 20.29 -32.56
N ASP A 96 -12.65 19.66 -33.28
CA ASP A 96 -14.10 19.84 -33.12
C ASP A 96 -14.70 19.02 -31.97
N ASP A 97 -13.94 18.09 -31.38
CA ASP A 97 -14.41 17.22 -30.29
C ASP A 97 -14.41 17.89 -28.90
N ILE A 98 -13.99 19.15 -28.80
CA ILE A 98 -13.91 19.93 -27.55
C ILE A 98 -15.06 20.94 -27.45
N GLU A 99 -16.28 20.61 -27.89
CA GLU A 99 -17.46 21.36 -27.46
C GLU A 99 -18.76 20.59 -27.74
N GLY A 100 -19.43 20.13 -26.68
CA GLY A 100 -20.86 19.78 -26.75
C GLY A 100 -21.26 18.43 -26.14
N GLY A 101 -22.14 18.51 -25.12
CA GLY A 101 -23.17 17.51 -24.84
C GLY A 101 -22.74 16.21 -24.15
N TYR A 102 -23.14 16.04 -22.89
CA TYR A 102 -23.14 14.73 -22.25
C TYR A 102 -24.23 13.85 -22.90
N ASP A 103 -23.82 12.92 -23.75
CA ASP A 103 -24.67 11.88 -24.33
C ASP A 103 -24.67 10.62 -23.44
N GLU A 104 -25.79 10.39 -22.75
CA GLU A 104 -26.01 9.24 -21.86
C GLU A 104 -26.02 7.88 -22.58
N SER A 105 -26.16 7.84 -23.91
CA SER A 105 -26.22 6.58 -24.67
C SER A 105 -24.87 5.84 -24.76
N LYS A 106 -23.75 6.53 -24.47
CA LYS A 106 -22.39 5.94 -24.53
C LYS A 106 -22.12 4.90 -23.43
N TRP A 107 -22.95 4.86 -22.38
CA TRP A 107 -22.80 3.91 -21.26
C TRP A 107 -23.35 2.51 -21.55
N GLN A 108 -24.12 2.32 -22.62
CA GLN A 108 -24.67 1.00 -22.94
C GLN A 108 -23.61 0.00 -23.44
N ASN A 109 -22.42 0.46 -23.83
CA ASN A 109 -21.32 -0.42 -24.25
C ASN A 109 -20.27 -0.68 -23.15
N TYR A 110 -20.54 -0.31 -21.88
CA TYR A 110 -19.72 -0.73 -20.74
C TYR A 110 -20.06 -2.12 -20.21
N SER A 111 -21.08 -2.79 -20.78
CA SER A 111 -21.37 -4.20 -20.50
C SER A 111 -20.33 -5.17 -21.11
N ASP A 112 -19.46 -4.71 -22.01
CA ASP A 112 -18.49 -5.56 -22.71
C ASP A 112 -17.02 -5.32 -22.31
N LYS A 113 -16.75 -4.56 -21.25
CA LYS A 113 -15.39 -4.50 -20.67
C LYS A 113 -15.12 -5.72 -19.79
N LYS A 114 -14.78 -6.79 -20.49
CA LYS A 114 -14.17 -8.07 -20.07
C LYS A 114 -12.84 -7.84 -19.32
N GLY A 115 -12.88 -7.21 -18.15
CA GLY A 115 -11.66 -6.93 -17.38
C GLY A 115 -11.85 -6.41 -15.95
N LEU A 116 -13.09 -6.14 -15.50
CA LEU A 116 -13.34 -5.75 -14.10
C LEU A 116 -14.00 -6.86 -13.26
N LYS A 117 -14.41 -7.97 -13.91
CA LYS A 117 -14.86 -9.19 -13.23
C LYS A 117 -13.70 -10.07 -12.71
N THR A 118 -12.50 -9.82 -13.22
CA THR A 118 -11.29 -10.63 -13.02
C THR A 118 -10.84 -10.59 -11.55
N ARG A 119 -10.79 -9.41 -10.90
CA ARG A 119 -10.26 -9.28 -9.51
C ARG A 119 -11.05 -9.95 -8.38
N LEU A 120 -12.28 -10.42 -8.61
CA LEU A 120 -13.07 -11.17 -7.62
C LEU A 120 -13.31 -12.63 -8.05
N GLN A 121 -12.80 -13.03 -9.22
CA GLN A 121 -12.87 -14.40 -9.76
C GLN A 121 -11.49 -15.05 -9.94
N ASP A 122 -10.39 -14.31 -9.76
CA ASP A 122 -9.02 -14.82 -9.92
C ASP A 122 -8.56 -15.76 -8.78
N ASP A 123 -9.32 -15.89 -7.68
CA ASP A 123 -9.09 -16.93 -6.66
C ASP A 123 -9.57 -18.33 -7.12
N VAL A 124 -10.11 -18.44 -8.34
CA VAL A 124 -10.61 -19.70 -8.91
C VAL A 124 -9.58 -20.23 -9.92
N PHE A 125 -8.63 -21.01 -9.40
CA PHE A 125 -7.80 -21.97 -10.12
C PHE A 125 -7.14 -21.46 -11.40
N ASN A 126 -6.04 -20.71 -11.23
CA ASN A 126 -4.99 -20.77 -12.23
C ASN A 126 -4.47 -22.22 -12.27
N GLU A 127 -4.80 -22.96 -13.33
CA GLU A 127 -3.92 -24.00 -13.87
C GLU A 127 -2.67 -23.29 -14.44
N GLU A 128 -1.95 -22.57 -13.58
CA GLU A 128 -0.62 -22.09 -13.90
C GLU A 128 0.26 -23.33 -14.05
N ASP A 129 0.92 -23.45 -15.20
CA ASP A 129 1.92 -24.49 -15.47
C ASP A 129 2.87 -24.57 -14.27
N TYR A 130 2.93 -25.74 -13.63
CA TYR A 130 3.74 -25.94 -12.43
C TYR A 130 5.22 -25.71 -12.78
N ASP A 131 5.80 -24.68 -12.15
CA ASP A 131 7.18 -24.27 -12.38
C ASP A 131 8.15 -25.14 -11.55
N TYR A 132 8.58 -26.25 -12.15
CA TYR A 132 9.57 -27.15 -11.57
C TYR A 132 10.90 -26.46 -11.23
N GLU A 133 11.27 -25.38 -11.93
CA GLU A 133 12.53 -24.67 -11.71
C GLU A 133 12.47 -23.85 -10.42
N LYS A 134 11.31 -23.24 -10.15
CA LYS A 134 11.06 -22.52 -8.90
C LYS A 134 11.12 -23.46 -7.70
N ASP A 135 10.55 -24.65 -7.81
CA ASP A 135 10.54 -25.62 -6.73
C ASP A 135 11.93 -26.20 -6.46
N LEU A 136 12.73 -26.44 -7.51
CA LEU A 136 14.14 -26.81 -7.37
C LEU A 136 14.94 -25.74 -6.61
N LYS A 137 14.71 -24.46 -6.89
CA LYS A 137 15.38 -23.34 -6.18
C LYS A 137 14.92 -23.27 -4.72
N ILE A 138 13.65 -23.52 -4.43
CA ILE A 138 13.12 -23.54 -3.06
C ILE A 138 13.74 -24.69 -2.27
N GLU A 139 13.86 -25.88 -2.87
CA GLU A 139 14.50 -27.05 -2.24
C GLU A 139 15.98 -26.76 -1.93
N ALA A 140 16.71 -26.16 -2.88
CA ALA A 140 18.09 -25.76 -2.67
C ALA A 140 18.25 -24.74 -1.53
N ILE A 141 17.37 -23.73 -1.47
CA ILE A 141 17.38 -22.73 -0.37
C ILE A 141 17.10 -23.41 0.97
N ASN A 142 16.15 -24.33 1.03
CA ASN A 142 15.83 -25.04 2.27
C ASN A 142 17.00 -25.92 2.74
N GLY A 143 17.68 -26.63 1.83
CA GLY A 143 18.88 -27.40 2.16
C GLY A 143 20.00 -26.52 2.74
N ILE A 144 20.26 -25.36 2.10
CA ILE A 144 21.25 -24.40 2.61
C ILE A 144 20.88 -23.88 4.01
N LEU A 145 19.59 -23.61 4.26
CA LEU A 145 19.12 -23.17 5.56
C LEU A 145 19.26 -24.25 6.64
N GLU A 146 19.06 -25.52 6.31
CA GLU A 146 19.29 -26.64 7.24
C GLU A 146 20.78 -26.80 7.57
N ASP A 147 21.67 -26.68 6.58
CA ASP A 147 23.11 -26.69 6.81
C ASP A 147 23.55 -25.54 7.74
N MET A 148 23.01 -24.34 7.51
CA MET A 148 23.29 -23.16 8.36
C MET A 148 22.89 -23.39 9.82
N GLU A 149 21.85 -24.17 10.10
CA GLU A 149 21.43 -24.50 11.47
C GLU A 149 22.39 -25.48 12.15
N GLY A 150 23.10 -26.32 11.39
CA GLY A 150 24.04 -27.32 11.90
C GLY A 150 25.50 -26.85 12.04
N GLU A 151 25.91 -25.82 11.30
CA GLU A 151 27.31 -25.38 11.24
C GLU A 151 27.77 -24.54 12.46
N GLY A 152 26.91 -23.69 13.03
CA GLY A 152 27.30 -22.86 14.18
C GLY A 152 26.24 -21.89 14.69
N LEU A 153 26.47 -21.33 15.90
CA LEU A 153 25.51 -20.47 16.61
C LEU A 153 25.09 -19.23 15.79
N HIS A 154 26.03 -18.61 15.10
CA HIS A 154 25.77 -17.41 14.30
C HIS A 154 24.91 -17.72 13.07
N LEU A 155 25.27 -18.78 12.32
CA LEU A 155 24.52 -19.24 11.14
C LEU A 155 23.12 -19.74 11.52
N TRP A 156 23.00 -20.42 12.66
CA TRP A 156 21.72 -20.79 13.25
C TRP A 156 20.87 -19.56 13.59
N TYR A 157 21.47 -18.54 14.20
CA TYR A 157 20.77 -17.31 14.57
C TYR A 157 20.19 -16.58 13.34
N ILE A 158 20.99 -16.36 12.30
CA ILE A 158 20.56 -15.65 11.10
C ILE A 158 19.55 -16.47 10.27
N SER A 159 19.72 -17.79 10.16
CA SER A 159 18.79 -18.68 9.44
C SER A 159 17.43 -18.77 10.14
N THR A 160 17.43 -18.84 11.47
CA THR A 160 16.19 -18.84 12.27
C THR A 160 15.40 -17.54 12.06
N LEU A 161 16.07 -16.39 12.13
CA LEU A 161 15.42 -15.10 11.88
C LEU A 161 14.90 -14.96 10.45
N PHE A 162 15.64 -15.47 9.47
CA PHE A 162 15.20 -15.52 8.08
C PHE A 162 13.93 -16.36 7.90
N LYS A 163 13.87 -17.57 8.49
CA LYS A 163 12.67 -18.43 8.48
C LYS A 163 11.46 -17.75 9.14
N MET A 164 11.66 -17.02 10.24
CA MET A 164 10.60 -16.26 10.89
C MET A 164 10.10 -15.11 9.99
N TRP A 165 11.00 -14.42 9.29
CA TRP A 165 10.66 -13.33 8.39
C TRP A 165 9.91 -13.78 7.13
N VAL A 166 10.27 -14.92 6.56
CA VAL A 166 9.54 -15.51 5.41
C VAL A 166 8.08 -15.78 5.78
N LYS A 167 7.80 -16.23 7.01
CA LYS A 167 6.43 -16.42 7.52
C LYS A 167 5.72 -15.10 7.78
N GLN A 168 6.42 -14.11 8.33
CA GLN A 168 5.87 -12.81 8.67
C GLN A 168 6.87 -11.68 8.32
N PRO A 169 6.73 -11.03 7.15
CA PRO A 169 7.69 -10.04 6.66
C PRO A 169 7.50 -8.67 7.35
N ASN A 170 7.62 -8.65 8.68
CA ASN A 170 7.47 -7.46 9.51
C ASN A 170 8.49 -7.44 10.66
N TYR A 171 9.54 -6.63 10.51
CA TYR A 171 10.59 -6.47 11.52
C TYR A 171 10.08 -5.98 12.88
N SER A 172 9.00 -5.19 12.91
CA SER A 172 8.45 -4.69 14.17
C SER A 172 7.78 -5.78 14.99
N GLU A 173 7.08 -6.70 14.33
CA GLU A 173 6.46 -7.84 14.99
C GLU A 173 7.50 -8.86 15.45
N LEU A 174 8.49 -9.15 14.60
CA LEU A 174 9.61 -10.02 14.97
C LEU A 174 10.35 -9.49 16.20
N SER A 175 10.65 -8.20 16.24
CA SER A 175 11.30 -7.56 17.40
C SER A 175 10.47 -7.67 18.68
N ARG A 176 9.13 -7.59 18.59
CA ARG A 176 8.25 -7.79 19.75
C ARG A 176 8.28 -9.22 20.26
N GLN A 177 8.30 -10.19 19.35
CA GLN A 177 8.30 -11.63 19.66
C GLN A 177 9.63 -12.09 20.22
N THR A 178 10.74 -11.77 19.55
CA THR A 178 12.08 -12.26 19.88
C THR A 178 12.81 -11.41 20.91
N LYS A 179 12.33 -10.19 21.17
CA LYS A 179 13.02 -9.16 21.99
C LYS A 179 14.36 -8.71 21.42
N ILE A 180 14.64 -9.01 20.15
CA ILE A 180 15.83 -8.53 19.44
C ILE A 180 15.53 -7.15 18.83
N PRO A 181 16.48 -6.19 18.84
CA PRO A 181 16.30 -4.91 18.17
C PRO A 181 16.02 -5.07 16.67
N ARG A 182 15.14 -4.22 16.14
CA ARG A 182 14.74 -4.24 14.71
C ARG A 182 15.93 -4.11 13.76
N THR A 183 16.91 -3.27 14.11
CA THR A 183 18.14 -3.07 13.34
C THR A 183 18.92 -4.37 13.25
N SER A 184 19.16 -5.04 14.38
CA SER A 184 19.86 -6.33 14.43
C SER A 184 19.14 -7.45 13.68
N ILE A 185 17.80 -7.44 13.65
CA ILE A 185 17.01 -8.39 12.84
C ILE A 185 17.19 -8.09 11.35
N SER A 186 17.16 -6.81 10.95
CA SER A 186 17.40 -6.41 9.56
C SER A 186 18.78 -6.87 9.10
N ASP A 187 19.81 -6.55 9.89
CA ASP A 187 21.20 -6.89 9.58
C ASP A 187 21.38 -8.42 9.44
N ALA A 188 20.79 -9.20 10.36
CA ALA A 188 20.84 -10.66 10.33
C ALA A 188 20.15 -11.26 9.09
N ILE A 189 19.04 -10.67 8.65
CA ILE A 189 18.31 -11.14 7.46
C ILE A 189 19.08 -10.82 6.18
N ASP A 190 19.70 -9.64 6.11
CA ASP A 190 20.54 -9.28 4.97
C ASP A 190 21.80 -10.15 4.89
N GLU A 191 22.40 -10.47 6.04
CA GLU A 191 23.50 -11.43 6.14
C GLU A 191 23.07 -12.85 5.71
N ALA A 192 21.90 -13.32 6.17
CA ALA A 192 21.35 -14.61 5.73
C ALA A 192 21.14 -14.67 4.22
N ARG A 193 20.59 -13.61 3.61
CA ARG A 193 20.41 -13.52 2.15
C ARG A 193 21.74 -13.59 1.41
N GLN A 194 22.74 -12.83 1.87
CA GLN A 194 24.06 -12.84 1.25
C GLN A 194 24.70 -14.22 1.30
N HIS A 195 24.61 -14.89 2.46
CA HIS A 195 25.12 -16.24 2.63
C HIS A 195 24.41 -17.26 1.73
N ILE A 196 23.08 -17.19 1.63
CA ILE A 196 22.29 -18.07 0.75
C ILE A 196 22.67 -17.83 -0.71
N ILE A 197 22.77 -16.58 -1.15
CA ILE A 197 23.18 -16.23 -2.52
C ILE A 197 24.59 -16.76 -2.81
N GLN A 198 25.52 -16.62 -1.87
CA GLN A 198 26.89 -17.12 -2.04
C GLN A 198 26.90 -18.65 -2.19
N LYS A 199 26.22 -19.39 -1.30
CA LYS A 199 26.12 -20.85 -1.41
C LYS A 199 25.42 -21.31 -2.69
N LEU A 200 24.40 -20.58 -3.18
CA LEU A 200 23.74 -20.90 -4.45
C LEU A 200 24.65 -20.69 -5.66
N LYS A 201 25.53 -19.68 -5.62
CA LYS A 201 26.56 -19.45 -6.64
C LYS A 201 27.65 -20.52 -6.61
N ASP A 202 28.14 -20.86 -5.42
CA ASP A 202 29.15 -21.91 -5.23
C ASP A 202 28.63 -23.28 -5.72
N ASN A 203 27.32 -23.53 -5.58
CA ASN A 203 26.65 -24.73 -6.07
C ASN A 203 26.25 -24.67 -7.56
N GLY A 204 26.49 -23.55 -8.26
CA GLY A 204 26.19 -23.40 -9.69
C GLY A 204 24.69 -23.38 -10.03
N ILE A 205 23.83 -23.04 -9.07
CA ILE A 205 22.36 -23.00 -9.25
C ILE A 205 21.92 -21.62 -9.79
N ILE A 206 22.71 -20.59 -9.51
CA ILE A 206 22.48 -19.20 -9.93
C ILE A 206 23.79 -18.63 -10.45
N ASP A 207 23.75 -17.95 -11.59
CA ASP A 207 24.87 -17.16 -12.15
C ASP A 207 25.00 -15.77 -11.48
#